data_AF-A0AAW7YY12-F1
#
_entry.id   AF-A0AAW7YY12-F1
#
_cell.length_a   1.000
_cell.length_b   1.000
_cell.length_c   1.000
_cell.angle_alpha   90.00
_cell.angle_beta   90.00
_cell.angle_gamma   90.00
#
_symmetry.space_group_name_H-M   'P 1'
#
loop_
_entity.id
_entity.type
_entity.pdbx_description
1 polymer ?
#
loop_
_entity_poly.entity_id
_entity_poly.type
_entity_poly.pdbx_seq_one_letter_code
_entity_poly.pdbx_strand_id
1 'polypeptide(L)'
;MLQYVMCVSRFAHYLKVMGRDRVGSFENADSIERDLQSWLRSYTTASDEASDEIRARYPLNEANIQVKEQSGKPGHYYSIIHLRPHFQL
;
A
#
# COMPACT_ATOMS: atom_id res chain seq x y z
N MET A 1 -3.72 -15.97 11.47
CA MET A 1 -2.89 -14.81 11.90
C MET A 1 -1.63 -14.66 11.04
N LEU A 2 -0.81 -15.70 10.89
CA LEU A 2 0.44 -15.64 10.12
C LEU A 2 0.24 -15.25 8.65
N GLN A 3 -0.81 -15.77 8.00
CA GLN A 3 -1.13 -15.48 6.59
C GLN A 3 -1.35 -13.98 6.34
N TYR A 4 -1.97 -13.27 7.29
CA TYR A 4 -2.19 -11.83 7.20
C TYR A 4 -0.88 -11.06 7.31
N VAL A 5 -0.03 -11.44 8.27
CA VAL A 5 1.29 -10.83 8.45
C VAL A 5 2.13 -11.04 7.19
N MET A 6 2.20 -12.27 6.66
CA MET A 6 2.95 -12.57 5.44
C MET A 6 2.45 -11.78 4.23
N CYS A 7 1.12 -11.66 4.08
CA CYS A 7 0.51 -10.83 3.04
C CYS A 7 0.95 -9.36 3.17
N VAL A 8 0.74 -8.75 4.33
CA VAL A 8 1.10 -7.35 4.61
C VAL A 8 2.60 -7.09 4.49
N SER A 9 3.45 -8.02 4.94
CA SER A 9 4.91 -7.90 4.84
C SER A 9 5.38 -7.79 3.39
N ARG A 10 4.72 -8.48 2.44
CA ARG A 10 5.06 -8.34 1.00
C ARG A 10 4.80 -6.92 0.51
N PHE A 11 3.68 -6.32 0.86
CA PHE A 11 3.39 -4.92 0.52
C PHE A 11 4.41 -3.97 1.13
N ALA A 12 4.78 -4.16 2.40
CA ALA A 12 5.81 -3.36 3.05
C ALA A 12 7.16 -3.43 2.31
N HIS A 13 7.59 -4.61 1.86
CA HIS A 13 8.82 -4.76 1.08
C HIS A 13 8.77 -4.00 -0.25
N TYR A 14 7.66 -4.11 -0.99
CA TYR A 14 7.51 -3.38 -2.25
C TYR A 14 7.46 -1.86 -2.05
N LEU A 15 6.72 -1.38 -1.06
CA LEU A 15 6.66 0.05 -0.71
C LEU A 15 8.03 0.60 -0.34
N LYS A 16 8.85 -0.18 0.39
CA LYS A 16 10.23 0.20 0.70
C LYS A 16 11.09 0.35 -0.56
N VAL A 17 10.98 -0.57 -1.51
CA VAL A 17 11.74 -0.52 -2.77
C VAL A 17 11.26 0.64 -3.65
N MET A 18 9.95 0.81 -3.85
CA MET A 18 9.39 1.92 -4.62
C MET A 18 9.76 3.28 -4.03
N GLY A 19 9.73 3.42 -2.70
CA GLY A 19 10.16 4.64 -2.03
C GLY A 19 11.65 4.93 -2.22
N ARG A 20 12.50 3.90 -2.21
CA ARG A 20 13.95 4.03 -2.47
C ARG A 20 14.21 4.50 -3.90
N ASP A 21 13.53 3.92 -4.88
CA ASP A 21 13.79 4.22 -6.29
C ASP A 21 13.35 5.65 -6.67
N ARG A 22 12.53 6.29 -5.83
CA ARG A 22 12.09 7.69 -5.95
C ARG A 22 12.93 8.67 -5.12
N VAL A 23 13.97 8.24 -4.43
CA VAL A 23 14.83 9.16 -3.68
C VAL A 23 15.55 10.10 -4.65
N GLY A 24 15.37 11.41 -4.45
CA GLY A 24 15.97 12.45 -5.29
C GLY A 24 15.07 12.98 -6.41
N SER A 25 13.85 12.46 -6.58
CA SER A 25 12.85 13.06 -7.46
C SER A 25 12.20 14.30 -6.81
N PHE A 26 11.73 15.23 -7.64
CA PHE A 26 10.96 16.40 -7.20
C PHE A 26 9.49 16.04 -7.02
N GLU A 27 9.17 15.34 -5.93
CA GLU A 27 7.81 14.92 -5.59
C GLU A 27 7.27 15.70 -4.39
N ASN A 28 5.96 15.87 -4.33
CA ASN A 28 5.26 16.38 -3.15
C ASN A 28 4.48 15.25 -2.45
N ALA A 29 4.05 15.47 -1.20
CA ALA A 29 3.33 14.47 -0.42
C ALA A 29 2.11 13.90 -1.17
N ASP A 30 1.30 14.77 -1.77
CA ASP A 30 0.08 14.39 -2.50
C ASP A 30 0.38 13.51 -3.72
N SER A 31 1.48 13.77 -4.42
CA SER A 31 1.91 12.99 -5.59
C SER A 31 2.39 11.60 -5.17
N ILE A 32 3.20 11.53 -4.11
CA ILE A 32 3.62 10.24 -3.52
C ILE A 32 2.40 9.45 -3.05
N GLU A 33 1.44 10.10 -2.38
CA GLU A 33 0.21 9.46 -1.92
C GLU A 33 -0.61 8.89 -3.07
N ARG A 34 -0.92 9.70 -4.10
CA ARG A 34 -1.70 9.26 -5.25
C ARG A 34 -1.07 8.05 -5.95
N ASP A 35 0.24 8.08 -6.15
CA ASP A 35 0.95 7.03 -6.87
C ASP A 35 0.98 5.73 -6.09
N LEU A 36 1.32 5.79 -4.80
CA LEU A 36 1.32 4.60 -3.94
C LEU A 36 -0.10 4.07 -3.74
N GLN A 37 -1.10 4.95 -3.64
CA GLN A 37 -2.50 4.56 -3.55
C GLN A 37 -3.00 3.92 -4.85
N SER A 38 -2.56 4.40 -6.02
CA SER A 38 -2.85 3.79 -7.32
C SER A 38 -2.25 2.40 -7.42
N TRP A 39 -0.99 2.24 -7.00
CA TRP A 39 -0.34 0.93 -6.93
C TRP A 39 -1.07 -0.03 -5.99
N LEU A 40 -1.46 0.40 -4.78
CA LEU A 40 -2.23 -0.42 -3.83
C LEU A 40 -3.59 -0.85 -4.41
N ARG A 41 -4.28 0.06 -5.12
CA ARG A 41 -5.58 -0.23 -5.76
C ARG A 41 -5.49 -1.35 -6.80
N SER A 42 -4.33 -1.56 -7.42
CA SER A 42 -4.15 -2.69 -8.36
C SER A 42 -4.20 -4.07 -7.69
N TYR A 43 -4.16 -4.13 -6.36
CA TYR A 43 -4.24 -5.36 -5.55
C TYR A 43 -5.49 -5.44 -4.69
N THR A 44 -6.43 -4.50 -4.85
CA THR A 44 -7.71 -4.50 -4.12
C THR A 44 -8.84 -5.02 -4.98
N THR A 45 -9.74 -5.81 -4.41
CA THR A 45 -11.03 -6.16 -5.03
C THR A 45 -12.19 -5.83 -4.10
N ALA A 46 -13.19 -5.13 -4.63
CA ALA A 46 -14.38 -4.73 -3.88
C ALA A 46 -15.50 -5.79 -3.90
N SER A 47 -15.30 -6.91 -4.59
CA SER A 47 -16.30 -7.97 -4.68
C SER A 47 -16.12 -8.98 -3.55
N ASP A 48 -17.09 -9.03 -2.65
CA ASP A 48 -17.15 -10.05 -1.59
C ASP A 48 -17.41 -11.46 -2.16
N GLU A 49 -17.93 -11.56 -3.39
CA GLU A 49 -18.24 -12.81 -4.09
C GLU A 49 -17.11 -13.25 -5.06
N ALA A 50 -15.94 -12.63 -4.97
CA ALA A 50 -14.78 -13.00 -5.77
C ALA A 50 -14.42 -14.48 -5.58
N SER A 51 -14.15 -15.19 -6.69
CA SER A 51 -13.63 -16.56 -6.66
C SER A 51 -12.29 -16.62 -5.92
N ASP A 52 -11.93 -17.80 -5.41
CA ASP A 52 -10.66 -17.98 -4.70
C ASP A 52 -9.44 -17.59 -5.54
N GLU A 53 -9.50 -17.80 -6.86
CA GLU A 53 -8.46 -17.35 -7.79
C GLU A 53 -8.34 -15.82 -7.83
N ILE A 54 -9.48 -15.11 -7.88
CA ILE A 54 -9.50 -13.65 -7.86
C ILE A 54 -8.98 -13.14 -6.51
N ARG A 55 -9.42 -13.72 -5.39
CA ARG A 55 -8.95 -13.34 -4.05
C ARG A 55 -7.45 -13.59 -3.86
N ALA A 56 -6.90 -14.63 -4.48
CA ALA A 56 -5.46 -14.88 -4.46
C ALA A 56 -4.68 -13.82 -5.27
N ARG A 57 -5.22 -13.37 -6.41
CA ARG A 57 -4.60 -12.34 -7.26
C ARG A 57 -4.76 -10.92 -6.68
N TYR A 58 -5.87 -10.65 -6.00
CA TYR A 58 -6.21 -9.39 -5.35
C TYR A 58 -6.40 -9.64 -3.84
N PRO A 59 -5.31 -9.76 -3.07
CA PRO A 59 -5.37 -10.25 -1.69
C PRO A 59 -5.94 -9.24 -0.68
N LEU A 60 -6.17 -7.99 -1.09
CA LEU A 60 -6.67 -6.92 -0.24
C LEU A 60 -8.16 -6.65 -0.53
N ASN A 61 -8.96 -6.58 0.52
CA ASN A 61 -10.32 -6.05 0.43
C ASN A 61 -10.29 -4.51 0.40
N GLU A 62 -9.48 -3.91 1.28
CA GLU A 62 -9.31 -2.46 1.36
C GLU A 62 -7.83 -2.09 1.58
N ALA A 63 -7.41 -0.98 0.98
CA ALA A 63 -6.08 -0.42 1.16
C ALA A 63 -6.12 1.10 1.10
N ASN A 64 -5.58 1.74 2.13
CA ASN A 64 -5.46 3.20 2.21
C ASN A 64 -4.04 3.59 2.61
N ILE A 65 -3.49 4.61 1.95
CA ILE A 65 -2.24 5.25 2.33
C ILE A 65 -2.45 6.75 2.50
N GLN A 66 -1.87 7.31 3.55
CA GLN A 66 -1.74 8.74 3.76
C GLN A 66 -0.27 9.12 3.81
N VAL A 67 0.14 10.16 3.09
CA VAL A 67 1.51 10.66 3.09
C VAL A 67 1.52 12.10 3.59
N LYS A 68 2.43 12.40 4.52
CA LYS A 68 2.56 13.73 5.11
C LYS A 68 4.01 14.16 5.14
N GLU A 69 4.24 15.45 4.95
CA GLU A 69 5.55 16.04 5.18
C GLU A 69 5.89 16.04 6.67
N GLN A 70 7.15 15.76 6.96
CA GLN A 70 7.66 15.83 8.31
C GLN A 70 7.98 17.29 8.65
N SER A 71 7.24 17.84 9.61
CA SER A 71 7.47 19.20 10.09
C SER A 71 8.92 19.39 10.54
N GLY A 72 9.53 20.50 10.11
CA GLY A 72 10.92 20.83 10.39
C GLY A 72 11.97 20.09 9.55
N LYS A 73 11.56 19.22 8.60
CA LYS A 73 12.47 18.52 7.70
C LYS A 73 11.93 18.51 6.26
N PRO A 74 12.16 19.59 5.47
CA PRO A 74 11.74 19.64 4.08
C PRO A 74 12.28 18.47 3.26
N GLY A 75 11.45 17.89 2.40
CA GLY A 75 11.80 16.70 1.60
C GLY A 75 11.77 15.37 2.37
N HIS A 76 11.45 15.39 3.68
CA HIS A 76 11.16 14.17 4.44
C HIS A 76 9.66 13.96 4.55
N TYR A 77 9.24 12.74 4.28
CA TYR A 77 7.84 12.32 4.31
C TYR A 77 7.69 11.12 5.25
N TYR A 78 6.52 10.98 5.84
CA TYR A 78 6.10 9.75 6.48
C TYR A 78 4.77 9.29 5.89
N SER A 79 4.57 7.97 5.87
CA SER A 79 3.35 7.36 5.36
C SER A 79 2.66 6.54 6.45
N ILE A 80 1.34 6.65 6.54
CA ILE A 80 0.49 5.79 7.35
C ILE A 80 -0.29 4.90 6.38
N ILE A 81 -0.11 3.58 6.48
CA ILE A 81 -0.68 2.63 5.53
C ILE A 81 -1.59 1.67 6.29
N HIS A 82 -2.85 1.61 5.88
CA HIS A 82 -3.86 0.68 6.38
C HIS A 82 -4.16 -0.36 5.31
N LEU A 83 -3.92 -1.64 5.63
CA LEU A 83 -4.16 -2.76 4.73
C LEU A 83 -5.12 -3.75 5.39
N ARG A 84 -6.19 -4.09 4.67
CA ARG A 84 -7.18 -5.08 5.09
C ARG A 84 -7.20 -6.24 4.10
N PRO A 85 -6.51 -7.36 4.40
CA PRO A 85 -6.60 -8.56 3.59
C PRO A 85 -7.98 -9.22 3.66
N HIS A 86 -8.31 -10.07 2.68
CA HIS A 86 -9.53 -10.90 2.74
C HIS A 86 -9.48 -11.87 3.92
N PHE A 87 -10.61 -12.01 4.62
CA PHE A 87 -10.73 -12.98 5.71
C PHE A 87 -10.90 -14.39 5.14
N GLN A 88 -10.04 -15.31 5.56
CA GLN A 88 -10.20 -16.75 5.33
C GLN A 88 -10.71 -17.39 6.63
N LEU A 89 -11.93 -17.96 6.58
CA LEU A 89 -12.52 -18.83 7.62
C LEU A 89 -12.06 -20.27 7.40
#